data_AF-A0A2A3HBW6-F1
#
_entry.id   AF-A0A2A3HBW6-F1
#
_cell.length_a   1.000
_cell.length_b   1.000
_cell.length_c   1.000
_cell.angle_alpha   90.00
_cell.angle_beta   90.00
_cell.angle_gamma   90.00
#
_symmetry.space_group_name_H-M   'P 1'
#
loop_
_entity.id
_entity.type
_entity.pdbx_description
1 polymer ?
#
loop_
_entity_poly.entity_id
_entity_poly.type
_entity_poly.pdbx_seq_one_letter_code
_entity_poly.pdbx_strand_id
1 'polypeptide(L)'
;MRRVPLALMCGPLCGSLLVLTSCAWGGGDQNPGERLPSAPLGVTAAAGSATSVHVMWNVASADPKITRYEIYRGTTKVEEVSGAEHMVDVSRLEPATTYVFTVRARNAAGDAGPPSKPVRATTPAQAAADGTAPTRPGTPHGKAVGSRAVQLSWERSTDDRGVTSYDVYQGTSKIHSVGGGQTATVVTGLRPGTHYRFTVRARDAADNLSAPSATVPVTTARGAADNRGTAPTDFRAATHRADGAYYIDLSWVPPEVDGVITEYQIHLDGAPVTSLVWGGTPPSGRSTYSFYVGREAGVAHRVRIRAKLPDGTWGGLSAERSVTTGSTDQETN
;
A
#
# COMPACT_ATOMS: atom_id res chain seq x y z
N MET A 1 -45.94 43.68 -10.38
CA MET A 1 -46.28 44.62 -11.47
C MET A 1 -45.40 45.86 -11.38
N ARG A 2 -44.45 46.03 -12.30
CA ARG A 2 -44.10 47.28 -13.00
C ARG A 2 -42.85 47.01 -13.83
N ARG A 3 -43.10 46.80 -15.13
CA ARG A 3 -42.12 46.91 -16.22
C ARG A 3 -42.06 48.38 -16.67
N VAL A 4 -41.33 48.57 -17.77
CA VAL A 4 -41.27 49.66 -18.78
C VAL A 4 -40.13 50.69 -18.59
N PRO A 5 -39.53 51.21 -19.71
CA PRO A 5 -38.16 50.91 -20.17
C PRO A 5 -37.47 52.19 -20.73
N LEU A 6 -36.40 52.07 -21.56
CA LEU A 6 -36.07 52.91 -22.74
C LEU A 6 -34.71 52.39 -23.31
N ALA A 7 -34.63 51.75 -24.48
CA ALA A 7 -34.48 52.29 -25.85
C ALA A 7 -33.21 53.16 -26.05
N LEU A 8 -32.12 52.62 -26.63
CA LEU A 8 -31.71 52.59 -28.07
C LEU A 8 -31.27 53.95 -28.66
N MET A 9 -29.99 54.07 -29.08
CA MET A 9 -29.58 54.32 -30.48
C MET A 9 -28.07 54.63 -30.70
N CYS A 10 -27.57 54.07 -31.83
CA CYS A 10 -26.56 54.54 -32.80
C CYS A 10 -25.02 54.54 -32.53
N GLY A 11 -24.28 53.96 -33.50
CA GLY A 11 -22.81 53.80 -33.61
C GLY A 11 -22.05 55.05 -34.11
N PRO A 12 -20.81 54.96 -34.68
CA PRO A 12 -20.39 54.02 -35.75
C PRO A 12 -18.96 53.42 -35.61
N LEU A 13 -18.56 52.65 -36.63
CA LEU A 13 -17.26 52.02 -36.88
C LEU A 13 -16.07 52.99 -36.89
N CYS A 14 -14.90 52.54 -36.42
CA CYS A 14 -13.61 52.94 -36.96
C CYS A 14 -12.60 51.79 -36.81
N GLY A 15 -12.04 51.32 -37.93
CA GLY A 15 -11.03 50.28 -37.96
C GLY A 15 -9.63 50.82 -37.70
N SER A 16 -8.78 50.02 -37.09
CA SER A 16 -7.32 50.18 -37.14
C SER A 16 -6.66 48.83 -36.90
N LEU A 17 -6.07 48.27 -37.96
CA LEU A 17 -5.20 47.12 -37.93
C LEU A 17 -3.81 47.62 -37.47
N LEU A 18 -3.30 47.11 -36.35
CA LEU A 18 -1.90 47.25 -35.94
C LEU A 18 -1.39 45.86 -35.55
N VAL A 19 -0.36 45.41 -36.28
CA VAL A 19 0.40 44.18 -36.02
C VAL A 19 1.68 44.56 -35.27
N LEU A 20 2.22 43.59 -34.50
CA LEU A 20 3.49 43.57 -33.73
C LEU A 20 3.29 44.06 -32.27
N THR A 21 3.69 43.39 -31.20
CA THR A 21 4.66 42.31 -30.94
C THR A 21 4.32 41.58 -29.64
N SER A 22 4.73 40.30 -29.56
CA SER A 22 5.16 39.55 -28.37
C SER A 22 5.18 40.28 -27.02
N CYS A 23 4.51 39.69 -26.02
CA CYS A 23 5.14 39.25 -24.78
C CYS A 23 4.24 38.18 -24.12
N ALA A 24 4.65 36.92 -24.27
CA ALA A 24 4.31 35.88 -23.32
C ALA A 24 4.99 36.24 -21.99
N TRP A 25 4.21 36.49 -20.93
CA TRP A 25 4.58 36.15 -19.56
C TRP A 25 3.40 36.36 -18.63
N GLY A 26 2.90 35.23 -18.13
CA GLY A 26 1.97 35.11 -17.01
C GLY A 26 2.14 33.69 -16.50
N GLY A 27 3.29 33.45 -15.85
CA GLY A 27 3.67 32.16 -15.30
C GLY A 27 2.67 31.68 -14.27
N GLY A 28 1.96 30.61 -14.62
CA GLY A 28 1.58 29.60 -13.64
C GLY A 28 2.59 28.48 -13.81
N ASP A 29 3.43 28.26 -12.79
CA ASP A 29 4.26 27.07 -12.67
C ASP A 29 3.36 25.83 -12.66
N GLN A 30 3.04 25.31 -13.84
CA GLN A 30 2.61 23.93 -13.98
C GLN A 30 3.88 23.10 -14.01
N ASN A 31 4.21 22.56 -12.83
CA ASN A 31 5.06 21.39 -12.70
C ASN A 31 4.61 20.37 -13.78
N PRO A 32 5.49 19.88 -14.67
CA PRO A 32 5.07 18.97 -15.73
C PRO A 32 4.40 17.76 -15.08
N GLY A 33 3.10 17.60 -15.35
CA GLY A 33 2.20 16.75 -14.59
C GLY A 33 2.80 15.36 -14.34
N GLU A 34 2.96 15.02 -13.06
CA GLU A 34 3.33 13.67 -12.67
C GLU A 34 2.29 12.71 -13.28
N ARG A 35 2.75 11.70 -14.02
CA ARG A 35 1.89 10.73 -14.70
C ARG A 35 0.87 10.17 -13.70
N LEU A 36 -0.42 10.10 -14.08
CA LEU A 36 -1.45 9.53 -13.20
C LEU A 36 -1.20 8.04 -12.95
N PRO A 37 -1.56 7.50 -11.76
CA PRO A 37 -1.57 6.06 -11.51
C PRO A 37 -2.43 5.31 -12.53
N SER A 38 -2.04 4.09 -12.88
CA SER A 38 -2.90 3.19 -13.65
C SER A 38 -4.06 2.67 -12.79
N ALA A 39 -5.18 2.32 -13.43
CA ALA A 39 -6.26 1.64 -12.74
C ALA A 39 -5.78 0.31 -12.10
N PRO A 40 -6.16 0.01 -10.84
CA PRO A 40 -5.90 -1.28 -10.22
C PRO A 40 -6.46 -2.44 -11.05
N LEU A 41 -5.66 -3.51 -11.18
CA LEU A 41 -6.02 -4.72 -11.91
C LEU A 41 -6.40 -5.84 -10.94
N GLY A 42 -6.98 -6.92 -11.47
CA GLY A 42 -7.33 -8.09 -10.65
C GLY A 42 -8.32 -7.78 -9.54
N VAL A 43 -9.13 -6.72 -9.69
CA VAL A 43 -10.12 -6.36 -8.68
C VAL A 43 -11.14 -7.48 -8.56
N THR A 44 -11.45 -7.87 -7.33
CA THR A 44 -12.51 -8.83 -6.99
C THR A 44 -13.33 -8.27 -5.84
N ALA A 45 -14.58 -8.73 -5.74
CA ALA A 45 -15.45 -8.46 -4.60
C ALA A 45 -16.20 -9.73 -4.23
N ALA A 46 -16.14 -10.10 -2.95
CA ALA A 46 -16.85 -11.26 -2.40
C ALA A 46 -17.59 -10.86 -1.14
N ALA A 47 -18.82 -11.33 -0.95
CA ALA A 47 -19.52 -11.13 0.31
C ALA A 47 -18.73 -11.78 1.44
N GLY A 48 -18.50 -11.02 2.52
CA GLY A 48 -17.93 -11.54 3.75
C GLY A 48 -19.01 -12.04 4.70
N SER A 49 -20.07 -11.25 4.83
CA SER A 49 -21.24 -11.55 5.63
C SER A 49 -22.44 -10.83 5.02
N ALA A 50 -23.61 -10.92 5.66
CA ALA A 50 -24.81 -10.19 5.24
C ALA A 50 -24.61 -8.66 5.23
N THR A 51 -23.61 -8.14 5.94
CA THR A 51 -23.38 -6.70 6.09
C THR A 51 -21.97 -6.27 5.66
N SER A 52 -21.19 -7.16 5.04
CA SER A 52 -19.84 -6.85 4.59
C SER A 52 -19.49 -7.46 3.24
N VAL A 53 -18.65 -6.76 2.48
CA VAL A 53 -18.02 -7.24 1.25
C VAL A 53 -16.52 -7.03 1.37
N HIS A 54 -15.75 -8.06 1.02
CA HIS A 54 -14.31 -8.02 0.86
C HIS A 54 -14.00 -7.56 -0.56
N VAL A 55 -13.37 -6.40 -0.70
CA VAL A 55 -12.87 -5.90 -1.98
C VAL A 55 -11.37 -6.09 -2.00
N MET A 56 -10.85 -6.69 -3.08
CA MET A 56 -9.43 -7.01 -3.22
C MET A 56 -8.95 -6.58 -4.59
N TRP A 57 -7.65 -6.33 -4.73
CA TRP A 57 -7.02 -5.94 -5.99
C TRP A 57 -5.56 -6.36 -6.04
N ASN A 58 -4.98 -6.37 -7.24
CA ASN A 58 -3.53 -6.43 -7.37
C ASN A 58 -2.96 -5.06 -7.08
N VAL A 59 -1.86 -4.99 -6.33
CA VAL A 59 -1.08 -3.76 -6.17
C VAL A 59 -0.70 -3.26 -7.57
N ALA A 60 -1.07 -2.03 -7.89
CA ALA A 60 -0.76 -1.42 -9.17
C ALA A 60 0.72 -0.99 -9.25
N SER A 61 1.24 -0.84 -10.46
CA SER A 61 2.65 -0.52 -10.70
C SER A 61 3.06 0.80 -10.03
N ALA A 62 4.24 0.82 -9.39
CA ALA A 62 4.76 1.94 -8.60
C ALA A 62 5.27 3.14 -9.42
N ASP A 63 4.92 3.26 -10.70
CA ASP A 63 5.24 4.43 -11.53
C ASP A 63 3.95 5.03 -12.13
N PRO A 64 3.41 6.12 -11.52
CA PRO A 64 3.91 6.79 -10.31
C PRO A 64 3.72 5.96 -9.03
N LYS A 65 4.44 6.32 -7.97
CA LYS A 65 4.30 5.65 -6.66
C LYS A 65 2.88 5.81 -6.13
N ILE A 66 2.25 4.70 -5.78
CA ILE A 66 0.91 4.69 -5.20
C ILE A 66 1.02 4.89 -3.69
N THR A 67 0.34 5.91 -3.17
CA THR A 67 0.32 6.23 -1.74
C THR A 67 -0.96 5.78 -1.06
N ARG A 68 -2.08 5.72 -1.80
CA ARG A 68 -3.40 5.31 -1.30
C ARG A 68 -4.23 4.62 -2.37
N TYR A 69 -5.14 3.75 -1.93
CA TYR A 69 -6.24 3.26 -2.74
C TYR A 69 -7.57 3.80 -2.19
N GLU A 70 -8.45 4.18 -3.11
CA GLU A 70 -9.83 4.57 -2.78
C GLU A 70 -10.80 3.54 -3.31
N ILE A 71 -11.74 3.12 -2.47
CA ILE A 71 -12.77 2.16 -2.82
C ILE A 71 -14.08 2.91 -2.91
N TYR A 72 -14.73 2.75 -4.05
CA TYR A 72 -16.00 3.37 -4.36
C TYR A 72 -17.10 2.31 -4.45
N ARG A 73 -18.26 2.63 -3.89
CA ARG A 73 -19.52 1.91 -4.06
C ARG A 73 -20.43 2.76 -4.94
N GLY A 74 -20.61 2.34 -6.20
CA GLY A 74 -21.16 3.22 -7.23
C GLY A 74 -20.28 4.46 -7.40
N THR A 75 -20.84 5.65 -7.17
CA THR A 75 -20.11 6.93 -7.24
C THR A 75 -19.61 7.43 -5.89
N THR A 76 -19.95 6.76 -4.78
CA THR A 76 -19.63 7.20 -3.43
C THR A 76 -18.35 6.52 -2.95
N LYS A 77 -17.35 7.31 -2.52
CA LYS A 77 -16.17 6.76 -1.82
C LYS A 77 -16.61 6.20 -0.47
N VAL A 78 -16.32 4.93 -0.22
CA VAL A 78 -16.70 4.23 1.01
C VAL A 78 -15.53 3.92 1.91
N GLU A 79 -14.35 3.69 1.34
CA GLU A 79 -13.11 3.42 2.09
C GLU A 79 -11.91 4.07 1.40
N GLU A 80 -10.88 4.34 2.19
CA GLU A 80 -9.57 4.78 1.73
C GLU A 80 -8.49 4.08 2.55
N VAL A 81 -7.56 3.42 1.87
CA VAL A 81 -6.52 2.62 2.49
C VAL A 81 -5.14 3.04 1.98
N SER A 82 -4.09 2.63 2.69
CA SER A 82 -2.73 2.91 2.27
C SER A 82 -2.39 2.23 0.94
N GLY A 83 -1.41 2.76 0.21
CA GLY A 83 -0.93 2.18 -1.06
C GLY A 83 -0.24 0.82 -0.90
N ALA A 84 0.01 0.40 0.35
CA ALA A 84 0.52 -0.94 0.68
C ALA A 84 -0.60 -1.97 0.85
N GLU A 85 -1.86 -1.54 0.98
CA GLU A 85 -2.99 -2.45 1.10
C GLU A 85 -3.44 -2.96 -0.28
N HIS A 86 -3.84 -4.22 -0.34
CA HIS A 86 -4.42 -4.87 -1.52
C HIS A 86 -5.82 -5.45 -1.25
N MET A 87 -6.37 -5.15 -0.07
CA MET A 87 -7.72 -5.55 0.32
C MET A 87 -8.34 -4.60 1.35
N VAL A 88 -9.67 -4.56 1.40
CA VAL A 88 -10.42 -3.89 2.46
C VAL A 88 -11.79 -4.56 2.69
N ASP A 89 -12.28 -4.48 3.91
CA ASP A 89 -13.64 -4.89 4.27
C ASP A 89 -14.57 -3.67 4.23
N VAL A 90 -15.47 -3.63 3.26
CA VAL A 90 -16.54 -2.63 3.25
C VAL A 90 -17.69 -3.17 4.11
N SER A 91 -17.89 -2.56 5.27
CA SER A 91 -18.90 -2.97 6.27
C SER A 91 -20.16 -2.09 6.23
N ARG A 92 -21.12 -2.38 7.12
CA ARG A 92 -22.39 -1.63 7.26
C ARG A 92 -23.20 -1.59 5.96
N LEU A 93 -23.14 -2.69 5.21
CA LEU A 93 -23.95 -2.90 4.03
C LEU A 93 -25.31 -3.49 4.40
N GLU A 94 -26.32 -3.22 3.59
CA GLU A 94 -27.63 -3.86 3.69
C GLU A 94 -27.56 -5.33 3.24
N PRO A 95 -28.24 -6.25 3.94
CA PRO A 95 -28.41 -7.64 3.52
C PRO A 95 -29.13 -7.78 2.18
N ALA A 96 -28.97 -8.94 1.54
CA ALA A 96 -29.63 -9.32 0.28
C ALA A 96 -29.50 -8.26 -0.84
N THR A 97 -28.40 -7.50 -0.86
CA THR A 97 -28.23 -6.34 -1.73
C THR A 97 -27.02 -6.49 -2.62
N THR A 98 -27.20 -6.23 -3.92
CA THR A 98 -26.08 -6.21 -4.87
C THR A 98 -25.41 -4.85 -4.92
N TYR A 99 -24.11 -4.85 -4.66
CA TYR A 99 -23.24 -3.68 -4.75
C TYR A 99 -22.31 -3.77 -5.94
N VAL A 100 -21.89 -2.61 -6.43
CA VAL A 100 -20.87 -2.46 -7.46
C VAL A 100 -19.72 -1.66 -6.88
N PHE A 101 -18.51 -2.24 -6.93
CA PHE A 101 -17.29 -1.63 -6.42
C PHE A 101 -16.30 -1.32 -7.53
N THR A 102 -15.57 -0.21 -7.36
CA THR A 102 -14.38 0.13 -8.16
C THR A 102 -13.28 0.63 -7.24
N VAL A 103 -12.02 0.38 -7.61
CA VAL A 103 -10.85 0.84 -6.87
C VAL A 103 -10.08 1.85 -7.71
N ARG A 104 -9.58 2.92 -7.09
CA ARG A 104 -8.68 3.90 -7.71
C ARG A 104 -7.37 3.96 -6.95
N ALA A 105 -6.26 4.11 -7.67
CA ALA A 105 -4.96 4.40 -7.07
C ALA A 105 -4.72 5.92 -7.04
N ARG A 106 -4.10 6.42 -5.96
CA ARG A 106 -3.62 7.81 -5.82
C ARG A 106 -2.10 7.87 -5.73
N ASN A 107 -1.51 8.87 -6.38
CA ASN A 107 -0.06 9.13 -6.31
C ASN A 107 0.30 9.98 -5.07
N ALA A 108 1.57 10.39 -4.95
CA ALA A 108 2.05 11.23 -3.86
C ALA A 108 1.56 12.69 -3.94
N ALA A 109 1.32 13.22 -5.15
CA ALA A 109 0.70 14.52 -5.37
C ALA A 109 -0.78 14.57 -4.95
N GLY A 110 -1.40 13.40 -4.72
CA GLY A 110 -2.80 13.26 -4.35
C GLY A 110 -3.72 13.07 -5.55
N ASP A 111 -3.19 12.99 -6.77
CA ASP A 111 -3.98 12.76 -7.98
C ASP A 111 -4.44 11.31 -8.08
N ALA A 112 -5.71 11.12 -8.45
CA ALA A 112 -6.30 9.80 -8.61
C ALA A 112 -6.32 9.36 -10.08
N GLY A 113 -5.82 8.16 -10.35
CA GLY A 113 -5.93 7.50 -11.65
C GLY A 113 -7.39 7.14 -12.03
N PRO A 114 -7.60 6.55 -13.22
CA PRO A 114 -8.91 6.04 -13.61
C PRO A 114 -9.37 4.90 -12.67
N PRO A 115 -10.69 4.67 -12.54
CA PRO A 115 -11.20 3.53 -11.78
C PRO A 115 -10.86 2.20 -12.45
N SER A 116 -10.75 1.16 -11.63
CA SER A 116 -10.72 -0.23 -12.08
C SER A 116 -11.99 -0.60 -12.87
N LYS A 117 -11.96 -1.77 -13.52
CA LYS A 117 -13.20 -2.40 -13.97
C LYS A 117 -14.15 -2.59 -12.76
N PRO A 118 -15.46 -2.34 -12.93
CA PRO A 118 -16.42 -2.54 -11.86
C PRO A 118 -16.57 -4.02 -11.55
N VAL A 119 -16.64 -4.36 -10.27
CA VAL A 119 -16.92 -5.71 -9.78
C VAL A 119 -18.19 -5.71 -8.95
N ARG A 120 -18.93 -6.81 -8.99
CA ARG A 120 -20.23 -6.93 -8.30
C ARG A 120 -20.12 -7.97 -7.20
N ALA A 121 -20.73 -7.67 -6.06
CA ALA A 121 -20.93 -8.62 -4.98
C ALA A 121 -22.34 -8.45 -4.42
N THR A 122 -22.97 -9.56 -4.06
CA THR A 122 -24.30 -9.55 -3.44
C THR A 122 -24.15 -10.06 -2.02
N THR A 123 -24.50 -9.23 -1.04
CA THR A 123 -24.57 -9.66 0.35
C THR A 123 -25.67 -10.72 0.50
N PRO A 124 -25.46 -11.80 1.27
CA PRO A 124 -26.52 -12.76 1.56
C PRO A 124 -27.63 -12.11 2.40
N ALA A 125 -28.77 -12.79 2.49
CA ALA A 125 -29.80 -12.43 3.45
C ALA A 125 -29.25 -12.58 4.88
N GLN A 126 -29.67 -11.70 5.78
CA GLN A 126 -29.31 -11.81 7.19
C GLN A 126 -30.08 -12.96 7.81
N ALA A 127 -29.36 -13.89 8.44
CA ALA A 127 -29.99 -14.89 9.28
C ALA A 127 -30.27 -14.27 10.66
N ALA A 128 -31.54 -13.99 10.95
CA ALA A 128 -31.91 -13.49 12.27
C ALA A 128 -31.57 -14.54 13.35
N ALA A 129 -30.88 -14.10 14.40
CA ALA A 129 -30.51 -14.89 15.59
C ALA A 129 -29.57 -16.09 15.34
N ASP A 130 -28.69 -16.01 14.34
CA ASP A 130 -27.64 -17.01 14.16
C ASP A 130 -26.39 -16.69 14.98
N GLY A 131 -26.10 -17.55 15.96
CA GLY A 131 -24.90 -17.45 16.81
C GLY A 131 -23.98 -18.67 16.71
N THR A 132 -24.27 -19.59 15.79
CA THR A 132 -23.45 -20.79 15.61
C THR A 132 -22.34 -20.48 14.61
N ALA A 133 -21.08 -20.60 15.01
CA ALA A 133 -19.99 -20.44 14.07
C ALA A 133 -19.85 -21.66 13.16
N PRO A 134 -19.41 -21.47 11.90
CA PRO A 134 -19.07 -22.59 11.02
C PRO A 134 -18.05 -23.54 11.63
N THR A 135 -18.07 -24.79 11.18
CA THR A 135 -17.02 -25.74 11.53
C THR A 135 -15.65 -25.27 11.03
N ARG A 136 -14.60 -25.65 11.75
CA ARG A 136 -13.21 -25.38 11.35
C ARG A 136 -12.97 -25.97 9.95
N PRO A 137 -12.36 -25.23 9.01
CA PRO A 137 -11.95 -25.80 7.73
C PRO A 137 -11.05 -27.02 7.94
N GLY A 138 -11.15 -28.02 7.08
CA GLY A 138 -10.27 -29.19 7.13
C GLY A 138 -8.81 -28.82 6.83
N THR A 139 -7.93 -29.80 6.85
CA THR A 139 -6.48 -29.56 6.78
C THR A 139 -6.11 -28.86 5.47
N PRO A 140 -5.53 -27.65 5.51
CA PRO A 140 -5.13 -26.95 4.31
C PRO A 140 -3.83 -27.52 3.74
N HIS A 141 -3.74 -27.49 2.42
CA HIS A 141 -2.54 -27.76 1.64
C HIS A 141 -2.09 -26.47 0.96
N GLY A 142 -0.78 -26.34 0.76
CA GLY A 142 -0.18 -25.15 0.19
C GLY A 142 1.02 -25.47 -0.67
N LYS A 143 1.14 -24.79 -1.81
CA LYS A 143 2.26 -24.93 -2.75
C LYS A 143 2.67 -23.56 -3.26
N ALA A 144 3.98 -23.29 -3.27
CA ALA A 144 4.51 -22.09 -3.91
C ALA A 144 4.27 -22.12 -5.43
N VAL A 145 3.80 -21.00 -5.96
CA VAL A 145 3.61 -20.75 -7.39
C VAL A 145 4.53 -19.60 -7.76
N GLY A 146 5.74 -19.95 -8.21
CA GLY A 146 6.81 -18.97 -8.41
C GLY A 146 7.34 -18.39 -7.09
N SER A 147 7.97 -17.21 -7.19
CA SER A 147 8.63 -16.56 -6.06
C SER A 147 7.72 -15.62 -5.26
N ARG A 148 6.51 -15.31 -5.76
CA ARG A 148 5.63 -14.29 -5.16
C ARG A 148 4.19 -14.71 -4.95
N ALA A 149 3.90 -16.01 -5.09
CA ALA A 149 2.56 -16.51 -4.87
C ALA A 149 2.58 -17.90 -4.23
N VAL A 150 1.50 -18.20 -3.51
CA VAL A 150 1.21 -19.51 -2.95
C VAL A 150 -0.23 -19.87 -3.32
N GLN A 151 -0.41 -21.05 -3.88
CA GLN A 151 -1.72 -21.66 -4.03
C GLN A 151 -2.05 -22.40 -2.74
N LEU A 152 -3.22 -22.09 -2.17
CA LEU A 152 -3.79 -22.75 -0.99
C LEU A 152 -5.06 -23.49 -1.38
N SER A 153 -5.30 -24.64 -0.76
CA SER A 153 -6.55 -25.39 -0.86
C SER A 153 -6.89 -26.01 0.48
N TRP A 154 -8.17 -26.17 0.79
CA TRP A 154 -8.65 -26.74 2.05
C TRP A 154 -9.94 -27.53 1.82
N GLU A 155 -10.35 -28.31 2.81
CA GLU A 155 -11.65 -28.98 2.78
C GLU A 155 -12.74 -28.04 3.29
N ARG A 156 -13.95 -28.22 2.75
CA ARG A 156 -15.09 -27.34 3.01
C ARG A 156 -15.57 -27.46 4.46
N SER A 157 -15.81 -26.31 5.09
CA SER A 157 -16.57 -26.17 6.33
C SER A 157 -18.08 -26.34 6.11
N THR A 158 -18.78 -26.67 7.19
CA THR A 158 -20.23 -26.77 7.26
C THR A 158 -20.76 -25.83 8.33
N ASP A 159 -21.99 -25.39 8.17
CA ASP A 159 -22.68 -24.50 9.08
C ASP A 159 -24.19 -24.73 8.95
N ASP A 160 -24.99 -24.36 9.96
CA ASP A 160 -26.44 -24.60 9.95
C ASP A 160 -27.20 -23.66 8.99
N ARG A 161 -26.61 -22.51 8.66
CA ARG A 161 -27.13 -21.53 7.66
C ARG A 161 -26.19 -21.32 6.48
N GLY A 162 -25.00 -21.88 6.56
CA GLY A 162 -24.08 -22.01 5.45
C GLY A 162 -22.93 -21.01 5.51
N VAL A 163 -21.81 -21.43 4.92
CA VAL A 163 -20.58 -20.64 4.89
C VAL A 163 -20.69 -19.57 3.80
N THR A 164 -20.49 -18.31 4.18
CA THR A 164 -20.50 -17.15 3.28
C THR A 164 -19.12 -16.87 2.69
N SER A 165 -18.05 -17.02 3.48
CA SER A 165 -16.68 -16.78 3.01
C SER A 165 -15.65 -17.66 3.72
N TYR A 166 -14.45 -17.74 3.13
CA TYR A 166 -13.25 -18.23 3.78
C TYR A 166 -12.20 -17.12 3.81
N ASP A 167 -11.74 -16.80 5.02
CA ASP A 167 -10.72 -15.81 5.29
C ASP A 167 -9.37 -16.50 5.49
N VAL A 168 -8.36 -16.07 4.73
CA VAL A 168 -6.98 -16.55 4.84
C VAL A 168 -6.19 -15.58 5.70
N TYR A 169 -5.50 -16.14 6.69
CA TYR A 169 -4.72 -15.41 7.67
C TYR A 169 -3.23 -15.76 7.59
N GLN A 170 -2.40 -14.75 7.78
CA GLN A 170 -1.00 -14.91 8.15
C GLN A 170 -0.81 -14.38 9.57
N GLY A 171 -0.51 -15.28 10.52
CA GLY A 171 -0.60 -14.96 11.94
C GLY A 171 -2.03 -14.56 12.30
N THR A 172 -2.22 -13.34 12.79
CA THR A 172 -3.54 -12.77 13.13
C THR A 172 -4.10 -11.86 12.04
N SER A 173 -3.32 -11.55 11.00
CA SER A 173 -3.73 -10.62 9.94
C SER A 173 -4.47 -11.36 8.85
N LYS A 174 -5.68 -10.90 8.51
CA LYS A 174 -6.40 -11.38 7.33
C LYS A 174 -5.76 -10.76 6.09
N ILE A 175 -5.33 -11.60 5.15
CA ILE A 175 -4.58 -11.17 3.95
C ILE A 175 -5.27 -11.55 2.64
N HIS A 176 -6.32 -12.39 2.72
CA HIS A 176 -7.13 -12.77 1.58
C HIS A 176 -8.51 -13.25 2.04
N SER A 177 -9.51 -13.16 1.15
CA SER A 177 -10.81 -13.79 1.37
C SER A 177 -11.41 -14.26 0.04
N VAL A 178 -12.17 -15.35 0.10
CA VAL A 178 -12.89 -15.91 -1.04
C VAL A 178 -14.32 -16.26 -0.65
N GLY A 179 -15.21 -16.35 -1.63
CA GLY A 179 -16.60 -16.72 -1.37
C GLY A 179 -16.71 -18.16 -0.83
N GLY A 180 -17.77 -18.44 -0.07
CA GLY A 180 -17.98 -19.72 0.61
C GLY A 180 -18.17 -20.91 -0.32
N GLY A 181 -18.37 -20.68 -1.63
CA GLY A 181 -18.33 -21.71 -2.67
C GLY A 181 -16.92 -22.16 -3.07
N GLN A 182 -15.88 -21.44 -2.64
CA GLN A 182 -14.48 -21.71 -3.02
C GLN A 182 -13.74 -22.39 -1.88
N THR A 183 -12.92 -23.37 -2.22
CA THR A 183 -12.06 -24.11 -1.27
C THR A 183 -10.58 -24.09 -1.69
N ALA A 184 -10.23 -23.18 -2.59
CA ALA A 184 -8.87 -22.92 -3.01
C ALA A 184 -8.73 -21.46 -3.45
N THR A 185 -7.53 -20.91 -3.27
CA THR A 185 -7.17 -19.57 -3.74
C THR A 185 -5.68 -19.47 -4.04
N VAL A 186 -5.28 -18.42 -4.76
CA VAL A 186 -3.89 -18.03 -4.93
C VAL A 186 -3.66 -16.73 -4.15
N VAL A 187 -2.80 -16.82 -3.14
CA VAL A 187 -2.31 -15.66 -2.41
C VAL A 187 -1.08 -15.12 -3.14
N THR A 188 -1.20 -13.92 -3.70
CA THR A 188 -0.12 -13.22 -4.42
C THR A 188 0.52 -12.15 -3.54
N GLY A 189 1.54 -11.45 -4.04
CA GLY A 189 2.21 -10.35 -3.32
C GLY A 189 3.37 -10.79 -2.41
N LEU A 190 3.53 -12.10 -2.20
CA LEU A 190 4.47 -12.67 -1.24
C LEU A 190 5.96 -12.41 -1.59
N ARG A 191 6.81 -12.48 -0.56
CA ARG A 191 8.27 -12.31 -0.66
C ARG A 191 8.93 -13.59 -1.20
N PRO A 192 9.91 -13.49 -2.11
CA PRO A 192 10.70 -14.63 -2.56
C PRO A 192 11.53 -15.32 -1.48
N GLY A 193 11.58 -16.65 -1.51
CA GLY A 193 12.40 -17.47 -0.61
C GLY A 193 11.97 -17.43 0.86
N THR A 194 10.78 -16.93 1.15
CA THR A 194 10.29 -16.67 2.51
C THR A 194 9.38 -17.81 2.98
N HIS A 195 9.57 -18.23 4.22
CA HIS A 195 8.74 -19.23 4.86
C HIS A 195 7.50 -18.57 5.49
N TYR A 196 6.33 -18.88 4.96
CA TYR A 196 5.03 -18.43 5.42
C TYR A 196 4.30 -19.49 6.23
N ARG A 197 3.39 -19.04 7.09
CA ARG A 197 2.45 -19.87 7.86
C ARG A 197 1.06 -19.31 7.68
N PHE A 198 0.21 -20.03 6.96
CA PHE A 198 -1.16 -19.61 6.72
C PHE A 198 -2.15 -20.44 7.56
N THR A 199 -3.26 -19.82 7.93
CA THR A 199 -4.46 -20.51 8.42
C THR A 199 -5.68 -20.00 7.65
N VAL A 200 -6.75 -20.80 7.64
CA VAL A 200 -8.02 -20.44 6.99
C VAL A 200 -9.13 -20.50 8.04
N ARG A 201 -10.06 -19.55 8.00
CA ARG A 201 -11.27 -19.53 8.83
C ARG A 201 -12.50 -19.44 7.93
N ALA A 202 -13.55 -20.15 8.28
CA ALA A 202 -14.85 -20.00 7.64
C ALA A 202 -15.66 -18.93 8.37
N ARG A 203 -16.48 -18.18 7.62
CA ARG A 203 -17.39 -17.15 8.12
C ARG A 203 -18.79 -17.36 7.55
N ASP A 204 -19.81 -17.19 8.36
CA ASP A 204 -21.22 -17.24 7.92
C ASP A 204 -21.78 -15.84 7.58
N ALA A 205 -23.08 -15.78 7.28
CA ALA A 205 -23.77 -14.54 6.96
C ALA A 205 -23.99 -13.64 8.20
N ALA A 206 -23.99 -14.20 9.41
CA ALA A 206 -24.15 -13.49 10.67
C ALA A 206 -22.83 -12.98 11.27
N ASP A 207 -21.73 -13.17 10.54
CA ASP A 207 -20.37 -12.76 10.90
C ASP A 207 -19.72 -13.64 11.99
N ASN A 208 -20.26 -14.83 12.26
CA ASN A 208 -19.59 -15.79 13.15
C ASN A 208 -18.39 -16.42 12.42
N LEU A 209 -17.24 -16.41 13.08
CA LEU A 209 -15.99 -16.99 12.55
C LEU A 209 -15.67 -18.32 13.21
N SER A 210 -15.36 -19.32 12.40
CA SER A 210 -14.85 -20.61 12.87
C SER A 210 -13.54 -20.46 13.66
N ALA A 211 -13.13 -21.52 14.35
CA ALA A 211 -11.74 -21.66 14.76
C ALA A 211 -10.82 -21.73 13.50
N PRO A 212 -9.54 -21.33 13.60
CA PRO A 212 -8.59 -21.40 12.47
C PRO A 212 -8.29 -22.84 12.07
N SER A 213 -8.05 -23.12 10.80
CA SER A 213 -7.56 -24.43 10.35
C SER A 213 -6.23 -24.82 11.01
N ALA A 214 -5.74 -26.04 10.74
CA ALA A 214 -4.33 -26.33 10.97
C ALA A 214 -3.45 -25.34 10.19
N THR A 215 -2.27 -25.03 10.71
CA THR A 215 -1.31 -24.15 10.03
C THR A 215 -0.67 -24.86 8.85
N VAL A 216 -0.67 -24.23 7.68
CA VAL A 216 0.08 -24.71 6.51
C VAL A 216 1.38 -23.90 6.36
N PRO A 217 2.55 -24.54 6.56
CA PRO A 217 3.83 -23.94 6.26
C PRO A 217 4.11 -24.01 4.75
N VAL A 218 4.50 -22.91 4.14
CA VAL A 218 4.90 -22.87 2.72
C VAL A 218 6.08 -21.94 2.55
N THR A 219 7.11 -22.37 1.84
CA THR A 219 8.23 -21.50 1.44
C THR A 219 8.07 -21.12 -0.02
N THR A 220 7.99 -19.82 -0.32
CA THR A 220 7.98 -19.33 -1.71
C THR A 220 9.31 -19.66 -2.40
N ALA A 221 9.29 -19.82 -3.72
CA ALA A 221 10.53 -20.05 -4.45
C ALA A 221 11.47 -18.85 -4.28
N ARG A 222 12.78 -19.09 -4.31
CA ARG A 222 13.76 -18.00 -4.38
C ARG A 222 13.57 -17.29 -5.72
N GLY A 223 13.57 -15.96 -5.71
CA GLY A 223 13.61 -15.16 -6.93
C GLY A 223 15.00 -15.27 -7.56
N ALA A 224 15.14 -14.87 -8.83
CA ALA A 224 16.46 -14.53 -9.34
C ALA A 224 17.12 -13.54 -8.37
N ALA A 225 18.43 -13.62 -8.18
CA ALA A 225 19.16 -12.92 -7.14
C ALA A 225 19.12 -11.39 -7.28
N ASP A 226 18.02 -10.77 -6.88
CA ASP A 226 17.96 -9.37 -6.51
C ASP A 226 17.19 -9.23 -5.19
N ASN A 227 17.94 -9.42 -4.12
CA ASN A 227 17.70 -8.89 -2.78
C ASN A 227 17.41 -7.36 -2.71
N ARG A 228 17.28 -6.67 -3.86
CA ARG A 228 16.91 -5.27 -4.02
C ARG A 228 15.50 -4.95 -3.53
N GLY A 229 14.59 -5.92 -3.51
CA GLY A 229 13.19 -5.68 -3.10
C GLY A 229 12.96 -5.43 -1.60
N THR A 230 13.97 -5.62 -0.74
CA THR A 230 13.79 -5.49 0.73
C THR A 230 14.88 -4.69 1.44
N ALA A 231 15.87 -4.19 0.68
CA ALA A 231 16.83 -3.23 1.18
C ALA A 231 16.23 -1.81 1.04
N PRO A 232 16.49 -0.91 2.01
CA PRO A 232 16.22 0.51 1.80
C PRO A 232 16.93 1.02 0.54
N THR A 233 16.20 1.74 -0.30
CA THR A 233 16.69 2.27 -1.59
C THR A 233 16.91 3.78 -1.51
N ASP A 234 17.58 4.34 -2.52
CA ASP A 234 18.00 5.76 -2.55
C ASP A 234 18.58 6.23 -1.20
N PHE A 235 19.42 5.38 -0.62
CA PHE A 235 20.08 5.62 0.65
C PHE A 235 21.20 6.65 0.44
N ARG A 236 21.12 7.74 1.21
CA ARG A 236 22.08 8.83 1.24
C ARG A 236 22.52 9.04 2.69
N ALA A 237 23.78 9.42 2.85
CA ALA A 237 24.34 9.84 4.12
C ALA A 237 25.11 11.13 3.87
N ALA A 238 24.96 12.10 4.77
CA ALA A 238 25.73 13.34 4.79
C ALA A 238 26.14 13.64 6.23
N THR A 239 27.12 14.52 6.41
CA THR A 239 27.46 15.02 7.75
C THR A 239 27.07 16.47 7.88
N HIS A 240 26.54 16.85 9.04
CA HIS A 240 26.41 18.25 9.42
C HIS A 240 27.05 18.50 10.79
N ARG A 241 27.30 19.78 11.09
CA ARG A 241 27.82 20.23 12.38
C ARG A 241 26.79 21.09 13.09
N ALA A 242 26.49 20.74 14.34
CA ALA A 242 25.59 21.50 15.22
C ALA A 242 26.17 21.47 16.64
N ASP A 243 26.06 22.59 17.37
CA ASP A 243 26.44 22.70 18.80
C ASP A 243 27.83 22.15 19.17
N GLY A 244 28.80 22.32 18.26
CA GLY A 244 30.17 21.87 18.46
C GLY A 244 30.38 20.37 18.33
N ALA A 245 29.45 19.66 17.69
CA ALA A 245 29.47 18.23 17.42
C ALA A 245 29.13 17.92 15.95
N TYR A 246 29.53 16.74 15.49
CA TYR A 246 29.20 16.19 14.18
C TYR A 246 28.10 15.14 14.30
N TYR A 247 27.20 15.17 13.32
CA TYR A 247 26.08 14.26 13.15
C TYR A 247 26.14 13.65 11.76
N ILE A 248 25.59 12.44 11.61
CA ILE A 248 25.30 11.85 10.31
C ILE A 248 23.80 11.94 10.05
N ASP A 249 23.45 12.58 8.94
CA ASP A 249 22.09 12.63 8.41
C ASP A 249 21.89 11.54 7.38
N LEU A 250 20.90 10.69 7.64
CA LEU A 250 20.49 9.61 6.78
C LEU A 250 19.21 10.01 6.06
N SER A 251 19.12 9.65 4.78
CA SER A 251 17.84 9.63 4.08
C SER A 251 17.70 8.37 3.22
N TRP A 252 16.51 7.80 3.16
CA TRP A 252 16.25 6.60 2.38
C TRP A 252 14.78 6.47 2.00
N VAL A 253 14.54 5.64 1.00
CA VAL A 253 13.21 5.13 0.67
C VAL A 253 13.06 3.75 1.33
N PRO A 254 12.05 3.56 2.20
CA PRO A 254 11.70 2.25 2.77
C PRO A 254 11.49 1.20 1.68
N PRO A 255 11.87 -0.07 1.91
CA PRO A 255 11.57 -1.12 0.96
C PRO A 255 10.07 -1.33 0.78
N GLU A 256 9.66 -1.66 -0.44
CA GLU A 256 8.26 -1.92 -0.80
C GLU A 256 7.89 -3.36 -0.44
N VAL A 257 7.30 -3.52 0.74
CA VAL A 257 6.81 -4.79 1.28
C VAL A 257 5.38 -4.64 1.76
N ASP A 258 4.65 -5.76 1.84
CA ASP A 258 3.29 -5.78 2.37
C ASP A 258 3.34 -5.53 3.90
N GLY A 259 3.00 -4.30 4.30
CA GLY A 259 2.87 -3.85 5.70
C GLY A 259 3.79 -2.67 6.09
N VAL A 260 3.66 -2.20 7.34
CA VAL A 260 4.36 -1.01 7.84
C VAL A 260 5.74 -1.34 8.40
N ILE A 261 6.77 -0.64 7.93
CA ILE A 261 8.12 -0.73 8.49
C ILE A 261 8.28 0.33 9.58
N THR A 262 8.26 -0.12 10.83
CA THR A 262 8.41 0.75 12.00
C THR A 262 9.82 0.77 12.57
N GLU A 263 10.69 -0.16 12.18
CA GLU A 263 12.01 -0.33 12.77
C GLU A 263 13.11 -0.49 11.70
N TYR A 264 14.25 0.17 11.92
CA TYR A 264 15.46 0.07 11.13
C TYR A 264 16.66 -0.18 12.02
N GLN A 265 17.64 -0.96 11.54
CA GLN A 265 18.93 -1.10 12.20
C GLN A 265 19.98 -0.34 11.41
N ILE A 266 20.74 0.50 12.11
CA ILE A 266 21.84 1.29 11.55
C ILE A 266 23.15 0.54 11.81
N HIS A 267 23.93 0.37 10.75
CA HIS A 267 25.26 -0.23 10.77
C HIS A 267 26.29 0.86 10.50
N LEU A 268 27.26 1.01 11.39
CA LEU A 268 28.39 1.92 11.28
C LEU A 268 29.67 1.10 11.28
N ASP A 269 30.53 1.33 10.29
CA ASP A 269 31.85 0.69 10.15
C ASP A 269 31.80 -0.85 10.16
N GLY A 270 30.66 -1.42 9.77
CA GLY A 270 30.42 -2.87 9.68
C GLY A 270 29.73 -3.49 10.89
N ALA A 271 29.46 -2.71 11.94
CA ALA A 271 28.78 -3.18 13.15
C ALA A 271 27.42 -2.48 13.36
N PRO A 272 26.39 -3.17 13.90
CA PRO A 272 25.15 -2.54 14.29
C PRO A 272 25.38 -1.62 15.49
N VAL A 273 25.01 -0.35 15.38
CA VAL A 273 25.25 0.66 16.43
C VAL A 273 23.98 1.12 17.13
N THR A 274 22.84 1.08 16.44
CA THR A 274 21.54 1.43 17.04
C THR A 274 20.37 0.90 16.20
N SER A 275 19.18 0.85 16.81
CA SER A 275 17.91 0.64 16.12
C SER A 275 17.08 1.92 16.17
N LEU A 276 16.62 2.37 15.02
CA LEU A 276 15.61 3.42 14.89
C LEU A 276 14.23 2.76 14.92
N VAL A 277 13.40 3.15 15.89
CA VAL A 277 12.00 2.71 15.99
C VAL A 277 11.09 3.93 15.97
N TRP A 278 10.11 3.93 15.07
CA TRP A 278 9.05 4.93 15.07
C TRP A 278 8.03 4.62 16.17
N GLY A 279 7.88 5.52 17.14
CA GLY A 279 6.87 5.41 18.21
C GLY A 279 5.44 5.74 17.79
N GLY A 280 5.19 5.94 16.49
CA GLY A 280 3.92 6.32 15.88
C GLY A 280 3.84 5.84 14.43
N THR A 281 2.98 6.44 13.60
CA THR A 281 2.88 6.07 12.17
C THR A 281 4.16 6.52 11.44
N PRO A 282 4.92 5.61 10.81
CA PRO A 282 6.15 5.97 10.08
C PRO A 282 5.88 6.91 8.91
N PRO A 283 6.87 7.74 8.49
CA PRO A 283 6.73 8.60 7.32
C PRO A 283 6.40 7.80 6.06
N SER A 284 5.35 8.22 5.35
CA SER A 284 5.03 7.66 4.03
C SER A 284 5.96 8.23 2.99
N GLY A 285 6.95 7.46 2.52
CA GLY A 285 7.92 7.90 1.52
C GLY A 285 9.34 8.00 2.07
N ARG A 286 10.09 9.02 1.64
CA ARG A 286 11.48 9.19 2.10
C ARG A 286 11.49 9.39 3.62
N SER A 287 12.24 8.55 4.31
CA SER A 287 12.53 8.68 5.72
C SER A 287 13.86 9.39 5.91
N THR A 288 13.97 10.19 6.98
CA THR A 288 15.21 10.86 7.38
C THR A 288 15.48 10.60 8.85
N TYR A 289 16.75 10.50 9.21
CA TYR A 289 17.17 10.36 10.60
C TYR A 289 18.56 10.95 10.79
N SER A 290 18.76 11.66 11.89
CA SER A 290 20.06 12.26 12.24
C SER A 290 20.52 11.72 13.59
N PHE A 291 21.81 11.36 13.69
CA PHE A 291 22.40 10.88 14.95
C PHE A 291 23.83 11.38 15.15
N TYR A 292 24.20 11.56 16.41
CA TYR A 292 25.51 12.05 16.84
C TYR A 292 26.62 11.02 16.55
N VAL A 293 27.78 11.50 16.07
CA VAL A 293 28.95 10.65 15.79
C VAL A 293 30.26 11.10 16.43
N GLY A 294 30.33 12.31 17.02
CA GLY A 294 31.54 12.75 17.71
C GLY A 294 31.77 14.25 17.62
N ARG A 295 32.93 14.70 18.09
CA ARG A 295 33.38 16.10 17.97
C ARG A 295 34.60 16.26 17.04
N GLU A 296 35.22 15.16 16.65
CA GLU A 296 36.43 15.15 15.83
C GLU A 296 36.10 15.31 14.34
N ALA A 297 36.86 16.17 13.67
CA ALA A 297 36.80 16.36 12.22
C ALA A 297 37.76 15.37 11.51
N GLY A 298 37.48 15.03 10.25
CA GLY A 298 38.29 14.14 9.44
C GLY A 298 38.07 12.65 9.71
N VAL A 299 37.10 12.28 10.55
CA VAL A 299 36.77 10.87 10.85
C VAL A 299 35.87 10.34 9.76
N ALA A 300 36.31 9.27 9.09
CA ALA A 300 35.55 8.61 8.04
C ALA A 300 34.70 7.47 8.61
N HIS A 301 33.44 7.40 8.18
CA HIS A 301 32.49 6.36 8.56
C HIS A 301 31.89 5.69 7.32
N ARG A 302 31.67 4.37 7.39
CA ARG A 302 30.85 3.62 6.43
C ARG A 302 29.49 3.32 7.07
N VAL A 303 28.42 3.73 6.40
CA VAL A 303 27.05 3.58 6.92
C VAL A 303 26.23 2.69 5.99
N ARG A 304 25.43 1.81 6.61
CA ARG A 304 24.35 1.04 5.97
C ARG A 304 23.13 1.00 6.88
N ILE A 305 21.97 0.75 6.31
CA ILE A 305 20.75 0.49 7.07
C ILE A 305 20.01 -0.74 6.54
N ARG A 306 19.23 -1.39 7.40
CA ARG A 306 18.26 -2.41 6.98
C ARG A 306 16.95 -2.25 7.73
N ALA A 307 15.84 -2.54 7.05
CA ALA A 307 14.50 -2.48 7.62
C ALA A 307 14.17 -3.77 8.37
N LYS A 308 13.41 -3.65 9.46
CA LYS A 308 12.67 -4.77 10.03
C LYS A 308 11.32 -4.85 9.35
N LEU A 309 11.07 -5.95 8.69
CA LEU A 309 9.92 -6.13 7.84
C LEU A 309 8.68 -6.50 8.69
N PRO A 310 7.47 -6.35 8.14
CA PRO A 310 6.22 -6.70 8.82
C PRO A 310 6.13 -8.18 9.24
N ASP A 311 6.90 -9.06 8.60
CA ASP A 311 7.06 -10.47 8.99
C ASP A 311 7.98 -10.68 10.21
N GLY A 312 8.51 -9.60 10.80
CA GLY A 312 9.41 -9.60 11.96
C GLY A 312 10.88 -9.86 11.63
N THR A 313 11.22 -10.13 10.38
CA THR A 313 12.60 -10.43 9.94
C THR A 313 13.35 -9.19 9.48
N TRP A 314 14.68 -9.24 9.50
CA TRP A 314 15.51 -8.17 8.95
C TRP A 314 15.65 -8.33 7.42
N GLY A 315 15.36 -7.25 6.69
CA GLY A 315 15.57 -7.15 5.24
C GLY A 315 17.04 -7.00 4.84
N GLY A 316 17.27 -6.81 3.54
CA GLY A 316 18.60 -6.55 2.99
C GLY A 316 19.22 -5.25 3.51
N LEU A 317 20.56 -5.18 3.50
CA LEU A 317 21.29 -3.93 3.74
C LEU A 317 21.17 -3.00 2.53
N SER A 318 21.04 -1.70 2.79
CA SER A 318 21.14 -0.65 1.79
C SER A 318 22.51 -0.66 1.09
N ALA A 319 22.62 0.14 0.02
CA ALA A 319 23.94 0.53 -0.48
C ALA A 319 24.80 1.10 0.66
N GLU A 320 26.11 0.88 0.61
CA GLU A 320 27.05 1.49 1.55
C GLU A 320 27.30 2.95 1.17
N ARG A 321 27.36 3.83 2.17
CA ARG A 321 27.75 5.23 2.00
C ARG A 321 28.89 5.57 2.92
N SER A 322 29.92 6.22 2.37
CA SER A 322 31.04 6.76 3.13
C SER A 322 30.82 8.24 3.36
N VAL A 323 31.03 8.71 4.59
CA VAL A 323 30.97 10.12 4.97
C VAL A 323 32.16 10.47 5.86
N THR A 324 32.64 11.71 5.79
CA THR A 324 33.76 12.18 6.61
C THR A 324 33.35 13.45 7.36
N THR A 325 33.53 13.45 8.69
CA THR A 325 33.16 14.60 9.52
C THR A 325 33.93 15.86 9.10
N GLY A 326 33.22 16.97 8.90
CA GLY A 326 33.84 18.24 8.53
C GLY A 326 34.31 18.36 7.07
N SER A 327 33.95 17.40 6.21
CA SER A 327 34.09 17.57 4.76
C SER A 327 32.89 18.36 4.20
N THR A 328 33.16 19.44 3.47
CA THR A 328 32.19 20.06 2.57
C THR A 328 32.34 19.39 1.22
N ASP A 329 31.34 18.61 0.80
CA ASP A 329 31.28 18.10 -0.57
C ASP A 329 31.20 19.31 -1.54
N GLN A 330 32.32 19.65 -2.18
CA GLN A 330 32.27 20.36 -3.45
C GLN A 330 31.88 19.34 -4.51
N GLU A 331 30.65 19.45 -5.03
CA GLU A 331 30.32 18.90 -6.34
C GLU A 331 31.33 19.44 -7.35
N THR A 332 32.16 18.55 -7.89
CA THR A 332 32.92 18.83 -9.10
C THR A 332 31.98 18.60 -10.27
N ASN A 333 31.79 19.69 -11.02
CA ASN A 333 30.96 19.87 -12.21
C ASN A 333 31.26 18.88 -13.35
#